data_AF-A3ZWG4-F1
#
_entry.id   AF-A3ZWG4-F1
#
_cell.length_a   1.000
_cell.length_b   1.000
_cell.length_c   1.000
_cell.angle_alpha   90.00
_cell.angle_beta   90.00
_cell.angle_gamma   90.00
#
_symmetry.space_group_name_H-M   'P 1'
#
loop_
_entity.id
_entity.type
_entity.pdbx_description
1 polymer ?
#
loop_
_entity_poly.entity_id
_entity_poly.type
_entity_poly.pdbx_seq_one_letter_code
_entity_poly.pdbx_strand_id
1 'polypeptide(L)'
;MPLGEMNLGFTVYYRSTEPVSDANSVRITDGASAICRERDWLSCEPVRFSNTTDGHLKGGSKPNFSPHPKEVASFNQQELPDGTMHDALEVLCELSREHGVNWEFSHDHDEGPIGFIVAGKCDDNLLAQIEALDELVTMISGVEGSNAESPNIYVEDDLVDDIIDDLDDFAPEVEVETEEEEPPILKFPG
;
A
#
# COMPACT_ATOMS: atom_id res chain seq x y z
N MET A 1 -36.41 7.39 14.63
CA MET A 1 -35.65 6.51 13.73
C MET A 1 -34.33 6.23 14.43
N PRO A 2 -33.96 4.98 14.72
CA PRO A 2 -32.61 4.73 15.22
C PRO A 2 -31.63 5.20 14.15
N LEU A 3 -30.57 5.88 14.56
CA LEU A 3 -29.43 6.16 13.69
C LEU A 3 -28.96 4.80 13.19
N GLY A 4 -29.22 4.49 11.91
CA GLY A 4 -28.69 3.29 11.30
C GLY A 4 -27.19 3.30 11.52
N GLU A 5 -26.62 2.16 11.92
CA GLU A 5 -25.18 1.95 11.99
C GLU A 5 -24.56 2.54 10.72
N MET A 6 -23.92 3.70 10.87
CA MET A 6 -23.09 4.25 9.82
C MET A 6 -21.94 3.27 9.72
N ASN A 7 -22.01 2.37 8.74
CA ASN A 7 -20.96 1.42 8.46
C ASN A 7 -19.76 2.24 8.00
N LEU A 8 -18.89 2.60 8.94
CA LEU A 8 -17.59 3.21 8.68
C LEU A 8 -16.74 2.14 7.99
N GLY A 9 -16.94 2.02 6.68
CA GLY A 9 -16.19 1.13 5.82
C GLY A 9 -15.28 1.97 4.94
N PHE A 10 -14.01 1.60 4.93
CA PHE A 10 -13.03 2.12 3.99
C PHE A 10 -12.28 0.91 3.45
N THR A 11 -12.22 0.74 2.14
CA THR A 11 -11.51 -0.37 1.49
C THR A 11 -10.43 0.19 0.61
N VAL A 12 -9.21 -0.33 0.76
CA VAL A 12 -8.13 -0.10 -0.19
C VAL A 12 -8.17 -1.22 -1.21
N TYR A 13 -8.40 -0.86 -2.46
CA TYR A 13 -8.39 -1.78 -3.58
C TYR A 13 -7.03 -1.83 -4.24
N TYR A 14 -6.67 -2.98 -4.76
CA TYR A 14 -5.47 -3.17 -5.58
C TYR A 14 -5.80 -4.00 -6.80
N ARG A 15 -5.18 -3.64 -7.92
CA ARG A 15 -5.35 -4.31 -9.21
C ARG A 15 -4.00 -4.47 -9.89
N SER A 16 -3.77 -5.57 -10.60
CA SER A 16 -2.54 -5.70 -11.38
C SER A 16 -2.54 -4.67 -12.51
N THR A 17 -1.40 -4.04 -12.82
CA THR A 17 -1.33 -3.05 -13.92
C THR A 17 -1.45 -3.70 -15.31
N GLU A 18 -1.13 -4.98 -15.40
CA GLU A 18 -1.20 -5.79 -16.62
C GLU A 18 -2.05 -7.06 -16.39
N PRO A 19 -2.63 -7.63 -17.46
CA PRO A 19 -3.27 -8.93 -17.38
C PRO A 19 -2.31 -10.03 -16.93
N VAL A 20 -2.77 -10.90 -16.05
CA VAL A 20 -2.02 -12.01 -15.47
C VAL A 20 -2.54 -13.32 -16.05
N SER A 21 -1.66 -14.16 -16.57
CA SER A 21 -2.07 -15.50 -17.05
C SER A 21 -2.67 -16.35 -15.93
N ASP A 22 -3.63 -17.23 -16.24
CA ASP A 22 -4.29 -18.10 -15.25
C ASP A 22 -3.30 -18.86 -14.36
N ALA A 23 -2.25 -19.42 -14.96
CA ALA A 23 -1.22 -20.17 -14.24
C ALA A 23 -0.46 -19.28 -13.24
N ASN A 24 -0.22 -18.00 -13.59
CA ASN A 24 0.44 -17.05 -12.70
C ASN A 24 -0.53 -16.50 -11.64
N SER A 25 -1.81 -16.31 -11.99
CA SER A 25 -2.87 -15.92 -11.04
C SER A 25 -3.00 -16.93 -9.90
N VAL A 26 -3.00 -18.23 -10.21
CA VAL A 26 -3.03 -19.29 -9.20
C VAL A 26 -1.80 -19.22 -8.28
N ARG A 27 -0.60 -19.06 -8.85
CA ARG A 27 0.65 -18.95 -8.06
C ARG A 27 0.65 -17.74 -7.14
N ILE A 28 0.26 -16.57 -7.64
CA ILE A 28 0.16 -15.34 -6.85
C ILE A 28 -0.86 -15.51 -5.72
N THR A 29 -2.02 -16.12 -6.00
CA THR A 29 -3.06 -16.35 -5.00
C THR A 29 -2.61 -17.33 -3.90
N ASP A 30 -1.92 -18.40 -4.29
CA ASP A 30 -1.35 -19.37 -3.36
C ASP A 30 -0.22 -18.74 -2.52
N GLY A 31 0.64 -17.93 -3.14
CA GLY A 31 1.69 -17.16 -2.46
C GLY A 31 1.13 -16.18 -1.44
N ALA A 32 0.11 -15.39 -1.82
CA ALA A 32 -0.58 -14.48 -0.91
C ALA A 32 -1.18 -15.23 0.27
N SER A 33 -1.83 -16.37 -0.01
CA SER A 33 -2.42 -17.24 1.03
C SER A 33 -1.36 -17.84 1.96
N ALA A 34 -0.15 -18.12 1.46
CA ALA A 34 0.94 -18.63 2.28
C ALA A 34 1.46 -17.55 3.23
N ILE A 35 1.79 -16.35 2.71
CA ILE A 35 2.30 -15.22 3.51
C ILE A 35 1.25 -14.78 4.54
N CYS A 36 -0.03 -14.67 4.14
CA CYS A 36 -1.09 -14.25 5.06
C CYS A 36 -1.34 -15.23 6.21
N ARG A 37 -0.92 -16.51 6.14
CA ARG A 37 -1.07 -17.46 7.25
C ARG A 37 -0.08 -17.25 8.39
N GLU A 38 0.92 -16.41 8.20
CA GLU A 38 1.92 -16.08 9.23
C GLU A 38 1.41 -15.01 10.21
N ARG A 39 0.19 -14.51 10.00
CA ARG A 39 -0.45 -13.45 10.77
C ARG A 39 -1.91 -13.79 11.04
N ASP A 40 -2.43 -13.26 12.13
CA ASP A 40 -3.87 -13.20 12.34
C ASP A 40 -4.38 -11.83 11.89
N TRP A 41 -5.48 -11.78 11.16
CA TRP A 41 -5.94 -10.58 10.47
C TRP A 41 -7.17 -10.00 11.19
N LEU A 42 -6.96 -9.52 12.42
CA LEU A 42 -8.02 -8.93 13.23
C LEU A 42 -8.24 -7.46 12.84
N SER A 43 -7.13 -6.70 12.73
CA SER A 43 -7.16 -5.26 12.48
C SER A 43 -7.45 -4.89 11.02
N CYS A 44 -7.22 -5.78 10.06
CA CYS A 44 -7.65 -5.57 8.68
C CYS A 44 -7.93 -6.89 7.95
N GLU A 45 -8.59 -6.82 6.79
CA GLU A 45 -8.79 -8.00 5.94
C GLU A 45 -7.51 -8.41 5.19
N PRO A 46 -7.19 -9.72 5.15
CA PRO A 46 -5.99 -10.23 4.47
C PRO A 46 -6.04 -9.98 2.96
N VAL A 47 -4.85 -9.98 2.35
CA VAL A 47 -4.73 -9.90 0.89
C VAL A 47 -5.39 -11.11 0.24
N ARG A 48 -6.39 -10.86 -0.60
CA ARG A 48 -7.13 -11.88 -1.34
C ARG A 48 -7.47 -11.37 -2.72
N PHE A 49 -7.29 -12.23 -3.71
CA PHE A 49 -7.58 -11.90 -5.09
C PHE A 49 -8.85 -12.59 -5.58
N SER A 50 -9.48 -11.91 -6.52
CA SER A 50 -10.52 -12.44 -7.38
C SER A 50 -10.06 -12.29 -8.83
N ASN A 51 -10.35 -13.30 -9.63
CA ASN A 51 -10.13 -13.22 -11.07
C ASN A 51 -11.18 -12.33 -11.69
N THR A 52 -10.73 -11.37 -12.50
CA THR A 52 -11.62 -10.50 -13.27
C THR A 52 -11.69 -11.00 -14.71
N THR A 53 -12.76 -10.61 -15.43
CA THR A 53 -12.97 -11.05 -16.82
C THR A 53 -12.02 -10.43 -17.82
N ASP A 54 -11.33 -9.34 -17.46
CA ASP A 54 -10.36 -8.64 -18.31
C ASP A 54 -8.93 -9.20 -18.18
N GLY A 55 -8.76 -10.26 -17.37
CA GLY A 55 -7.48 -10.93 -17.15
C GLY A 55 -6.63 -10.31 -16.05
N HIS A 56 -7.09 -9.27 -15.36
CA HIS A 56 -6.35 -8.70 -14.23
C HIS A 56 -6.65 -9.42 -12.91
N LEU A 57 -5.68 -9.38 -12.00
CA LEU A 57 -5.93 -9.73 -10.61
C LEU A 57 -6.45 -8.49 -9.88
N LYS A 58 -7.53 -8.65 -9.11
CA LYS A 58 -8.07 -7.57 -8.28
C LYS A 58 -8.41 -8.09 -6.89
N GLY A 59 -8.11 -7.29 -5.88
CA GLY A 59 -8.52 -7.51 -4.50
C GLY A 59 -8.79 -6.22 -3.77
N GLY A 60 -9.01 -6.35 -2.48
CA GLY A 60 -9.11 -5.23 -1.56
C GLY A 60 -8.86 -5.69 -0.13
N SER A 61 -8.34 -4.76 0.68
CA SER A 61 -8.13 -4.95 2.11
C SER A 61 -8.83 -3.82 2.85
N LYS A 62 -9.60 -4.19 3.87
CA LYS A 62 -10.45 -3.28 4.64
C LYS A 62 -9.96 -3.24 6.09
N PRO A 63 -9.59 -2.08 6.65
CA PRO A 63 -9.41 -1.93 8.09
C PRO A 63 -10.68 -2.28 8.87
N ASN A 64 -10.47 -2.93 10.01
CA ASN A 64 -11.53 -3.34 10.92
C ASN A 64 -11.59 -2.37 12.12
N PHE A 65 -12.46 -1.37 12.02
CA PHE A 65 -12.62 -0.34 13.06
C PHE A 65 -13.37 -0.84 14.30
N SER A 66 -14.00 -2.02 14.24
CA SER A 66 -14.84 -2.55 15.33
C SER A 66 -14.91 -4.08 15.25
N PRO A 67 -13.79 -4.78 15.49
CA PRO A 67 -13.77 -6.24 15.44
C PRO A 67 -14.79 -6.83 16.42
N HIS A 68 -15.42 -7.94 16.03
CA HIS A 68 -16.43 -8.55 16.88
C HIS A 68 -15.76 -9.08 18.17
N PRO A 69 -16.36 -8.93 19.37
CA PRO A 69 -15.71 -9.34 20.63
C PRO A 69 -15.23 -10.80 20.69
N LYS A 70 -15.89 -11.70 19.96
CA LYS A 70 -15.45 -13.10 19.83
C LYS A 70 -14.18 -13.25 18.99
N GLU A 71 -14.00 -12.43 17.96
CA GLU A 71 -12.79 -12.41 17.14
C GLU A 71 -11.63 -11.86 17.96
N VAL A 72 -11.85 -10.77 18.72
CA VAL A 72 -10.87 -10.26 19.68
C VAL A 72 -10.47 -11.32 20.71
N ALA A 73 -11.45 -12.04 21.28
CA ALA A 73 -11.18 -13.09 22.25
C ALA A 73 -10.44 -14.30 21.64
N SER A 74 -10.66 -14.59 20.35
CA SER A 74 -9.93 -15.62 19.61
C SER A 74 -8.50 -15.17 19.33
N PHE A 75 -8.32 -13.94 18.86
CA PHE A 75 -7.03 -13.32 18.59
C PHE A 75 -6.13 -13.29 19.84
N ASN A 76 -6.69 -12.91 20.99
CA ASN A 76 -5.95 -12.91 22.27
C ASN A 76 -5.49 -14.32 22.73
N GLN A 77 -5.95 -15.39 22.10
CA GLN A 77 -5.50 -16.77 22.36
C GLN A 77 -4.46 -17.26 21.36
N GLN A 78 -4.20 -16.50 20.30
CA GLN A 78 -3.24 -16.83 19.26
C GLN A 78 -1.88 -16.19 19.58
N GLU A 79 -0.81 -16.79 19.05
CA GLU A 79 0.57 -16.32 19.24
C GLU A 79 1.09 -15.58 17.99
N LEU A 80 0.28 -15.46 16.93
CA LEU A 80 0.68 -14.77 15.72
C LEU A 80 0.50 -13.25 15.88
N PRO A 81 1.35 -12.44 15.22
CA PRO A 81 1.14 -11.00 15.18
C PRO A 81 -0.13 -10.65 14.41
N ASP A 82 -0.74 -9.51 14.76
CA ASP A 82 -1.85 -8.95 13.98
C ASP A 82 -1.39 -8.52 12.58
N GLY A 83 -2.28 -8.63 11.62
CA GLY A 83 -2.14 -8.12 10.26
C GLY A 83 -2.72 -6.72 10.17
N THR A 84 -1.88 -5.75 9.80
CA THR A 84 -2.23 -4.34 9.58
C THR A 84 -2.37 -4.02 8.09
N MET A 85 -2.84 -2.81 7.75
CA MET A 85 -2.84 -2.37 6.35
C MET A 85 -1.42 -2.24 5.79
N HIS A 86 -0.47 -1.83 6.63
CA HIS A 86 0.95 -1.88 6.29
C HIS A 86 1.43 -3.30 5.95
N ASP A 87 1.03 -4.32 6.72
CA ASP A 87 1.37 -5.71 6.40
C ASP A 87 0.75 -6.18 5.09
N ALA A 88 -0.47 -5.73 4.77
CA ALA A 88 -1.08 -6.02 3.47
C ALA A 88 -0.28 -5.42 2.30
N LEU A 89 0.26 -4.20 2.46
CA LEU A 89 1.19 -3.61 1.47
C LEU A 89 2.46 -4.45 1.33
N GLU A 90 3.06 -4.88 2.43
CA GLU A 90 4.27 -5.72 2.40
C GLU A 90 4.03 -7.06 1.70
N VAL A 91 2.87 -7.69 1.91
CA VAL A 91 2.48 -8.89 1.14
C VAL A 91 2.44 -8.58 -0.36
N LEU A 92 1.82 -7.47 -0.77
CA LEU A 92 1.74 -7.10 -2.19
C LEU A 92 3.11 -6.74 -2.78
N CYS A 93 3.99 -6.11 -2.01
CA CYS A 93 5.38 -5.85 -2.36
C CYS A 93 6.15 -7.16 -2.60
N GLU A 94 6.02 -8.15 -1.69
CA GLU A 94 6.68 -9.44 -1.85
C GLU A 94 6.20 -10.19 -3.09
N LEU A 95 4.88 -10.25 -3.29
CA LEU A 95 4.30 -10.87 -4.49
C LEU A 95 4.76 -10.17 -5.78
N SER A 96 4.93 -8.84 -5.72
CA SER A 96 5.45 -8.07 -6.84
C SER A 96 6.90 -8.44 -7.17
N ARG A 97 7.77 -8.62 -6.15
CA ARG A 97 9.16 -9.08 -6.33
C ARG A 97 9.21 -10.50 -6.89
N GLU A 98 8.46 -11.42 -6.29
CA GLU A 98 8.54 -12.85 -6.60
C GLU A 98 7.96 -13.18 -7.98
N HIS A 99 6.86 -12.54 -8.35
CA HIS A 99 6.11 -12.88 -9.57
C HIS A 99 6.21 -11.84 -10.68
N GLY A 100 6.92 -10.73 -10.46
CA GLY A 100 7.08 -9.66 -11.45
C GLY A 100 5.77 -8.96 -11.81
N VAL A 101 4.81 -8.92 -10.88
CA VAL A 101 3.52 -8.25 -11.06
C VAL A 101 3.57 -6.86 -10.42
N ASN A 102 3.04 -5.84 -11.11
CA ASN A 102 2.90 -4.51 -10.53
C ASN A 102 1.45 -4.26 -10.14
N TRP A 103 1.24 -3.40 -9.16
CA TRP A 103 -0.09 -3.13 -8.60
C TRP A 103 -0.41 -1.64 -8.71
N GLU A 104 -1.65 -1.32 -9.06
CA GLU A 104 -2.26 0.00 -8.93
C GLU A 104 -3.28 -0.03 -7.78
N PHE A 105 -3.38 1.06 -7.02
CA PHE A 105 -4.21 1.14 -5.82
C PHE A 105 -5.33 2.16 -5.98
N SER A 106 -6.50 1.90 -5.42
CA SER A 106 -7.60 2.87 -5.32
C SER A 106 -8.37 2.67 -4.01
N HIS A 107 -9.39 3.47 -3.73
CA HIS A 107 -10.23 3.27 -2.54
C HIS A 107 -11.67 3.72 -2.77
N ASP A 108 -12.55 3.50 -1.79
CA ASP A 108 -14.00 3.81 -1.85
C ASP A 108 -14.39 5.26 -2.21
N HIS A 109 -13.42 6.17 -2.25
CA HIS A 109 -13.59 7.61 -2.46
C HIS A 109 -12.80 8.16 -3.65
N ASP A 110 -11.96 7.36 -4.30
CA ASP A 110 -11.20 7.75 -5.49
C ASP A 110 -11.08 6.54 -6.42
N GLU A 111 -11.57 6.69 -7.66
CA GLU A 111 -11.53 5.66 -8.70
C GLU A 111 -10.15 5.57 -9.37
N GLY A 112 -9.29 6.58 -9.20
CA GLY A 112 -7.98 6.65 -9.81
C GLY A 112 -6.90 5.90 -9.04
N PRO A 113 -5.73 5.67 -9.66
CA PRO A 113 -4.61 5.12 -8.94
C PRO A 113 -4.10 6.15 -7.92
N ILE A 114 -4.30 5.90 -6.63
CA ILE A 114 -3.76 6.71 -5.52
C ILE A 114 -2.26 6.45 -5.28
N GLY A 115 -1.73 5.40 -5.93
CA GLY A 115 -0.33 5.01 -5.96
C GLY A 115 -0.15 3.61 -6.53
N PHE A 116 1.11 3.17 -6.59
CA PHE A 116 1.51 1.93 -7.21
C PHE A 116 2.49 1.14 -6.32
N ILE A 117 2.58 -0.16 -6.64
CA ILE A 117 3.75 -0.97 -6.31
C ILE A 117 4.38 -1.43 -7.62
N VAL A 118 5.67 -1.12 -7.80
CA VAL A 118 6.42 -1.50 -9.00
C VAL A 118 7.68 -2.25 -8.59
N ALA A 119 7.85 -3.47 -9.13
CA ALA A 119 8.97 -4.36 -8.82
C ALA A 119 9.23 -4.49 -7.30
N GLY A 120 8.16 -4.58 -6.51
CA GLY A 120 8.21 -4.73 -5.06
C GLY A 120 8.49 -3.48 -4.26
N LYS A 121 8.41 -2.30 -4.86
CA LYS A 121 8.57 -1.01 -4.18
C LYS A 121 7.24 -0.29 -4.18
N CYS A 122 6.77 0.07 -2.98
CA CYS A 122 5.60 0.91 -2.78
C CYS A 122 5.97 2.37 -3.03
N ASP A 123 5.08 3.13 -3.68
CA ASP A 123 5.23 4.58 -3.80
C ASP A 123 5.16 5.24 -2.41
N ASP A 124 6.06 6.19 -2.13
CA ASP A 124 6.14 6.88 -0.83
C ASP A 124 4.79 7.55 -0.44
N ASN A 125 4.07 8.09 -1.43
CA ASN A 125 2.77 8.71 -1.19
C ASN A 125 1.68 7.68 -0.84
N LEU A 126 1.75 6.47 -1.38
CA LEU A 126 0.83 5.39 -1.01
C LEU A 126 1.14 4.90 0.40
N LEU A 127 2.42 4.71 0.72
CA LEU A 127 2.87 4.32 2.05
C LEU A 127 2.39 5.32 3.11
N ALA A 128 2.65 6.62 2.90
CA ALA A 128 2.24 7.67 3.83
C ALA A 128 0.70 7.72 4.04
N GLN A 129 -0.09 7.46 3.01
CA GLN A 129 -1.55 7.40 3.13
C GLN A 129 -2.01 6.19 3.96
N ILE A 130 -1.35 5.04 3.81
CA ILE A 130 -1.67 3.83 4.56
C ILE A 130 -1.24 3.96 6.03
N GLU A 131 -0.09 4.55 6.31
CA GLU A 131 0.35 4.88 7.67
C GLU A 131 -0.64 5.82 8.36
N ALA A 132 -1.06 6.90 7.66
CA ALA A 132 -2.07 7.82 8.19
C ALA A 132 -3.42 7.13 8.44
N LEU A 133 -3.80 6.14 7.62
CA LEU A 133 -5.00 5.34 7.83
C LEU A 133 -4.88 4.46 9.07
N ASP A 134 -3.76 3.79 9.27
CA ASP A 134 -3.52 2.94 10.45
C ASP A 134 -3.51 3.77 11.75
N GLU A 135 -2.93 4.97 11.73
CA GLU A 135 -3.03 5.93 12.83
C GLU A 135 -4.48 6.32 13.13
N LEU A 136 -5.28 6.61 12.10
CA LEU A 136 -6.69 6.96 12.24
C LEU A 136 -7.52 5.80 12.79
N VAL A 137 -7.27 4.58 12.33
CA VAL A 137 -7.90 3.35 12.87
C VAL A 137 -7.61 3.23 14.35
N THR A 138 -6.37 3.45 14.77
CA THR A 138 -5.95 3.40 16.19
C THR A 138 -6.70 4.45 17.02
N MET A 139 -6.81 5.69 16.52
CA MET A 139 -7.52 6.77 17.20
C MET A 139 -9.03 6.49 17.35
N ILE A 140 -9.67 5.92 16.32
CA ILE A 140 -11.12 5.65 16.32
C ILE A 140 -11.46 4.42 17.15
N SER A 141 -10.65 3.36 17.07
CA SER A 141 -10.94 2.08 17.71
C SER A 141 -10.76 2.15 19.24
N GLY A 142 -10.00 3.13 19.75
CA GLY A 142 -9.66 3.24 21.17
C GLY A 142 -8.83 2.07 21.69
N VAL A 143 -8.42 1.16 20.79
CA VAL A 143 -7.43 0.13 21.03
C VAL A 143 -6.10 0.84 20.87
N GLU A 144 -5.41 1.11 21.98
CA GLU A 144 -4.01 1.49 21.93
C GLU A 144 -3.30 0.34 21.21
N GLY A 145 -2.88 0.57 19.96
CA GLY A 145 -2.08 -0.38 19.22
C GLY A 145 -0.94 -0.78 20.13
N SER A 146 -0.77 -2.08 20.37
CA SER A 146 0.45 -2.56 21.00
C SER A 146 1.57 -2.02 20.12
N ASN A 147 2.30 -1.03 20.62
CA ASN A 147 3.56 -0.61 20.03
C ASN A 147 4.36 -1.90 19.86
N ALA A 148 4.36 -2.47 18.66
CA ALA A 148 5.49 -3.23 18.21
C ALA A 148 6.62 -2.22 18.37
N GLU A 149 7.48 -2.44 19.38
CA GLU A 149 8.69 -1.65 19.55
C GLU A 149 9.28 -1.51 18.16
N SER A 150 9.25 -0.28 17.62
CA SER A 150 9.96 0.02 16.40
C SER A 150 11.35 -0.57 16.61
N PRO A 151 11.85 -1.44 15.71
CA PRO A 151 13.16 -2.04 15.90
C PRO A 151 14.10 -0.88 16.19
N ASN A 152 14.72 -0.96 17.36
CA ASN A 152 15.60 0.08 17.86
C ASN A 152 16.81 0.07 16.91
N ILE A 153 16.69 0.77 15.78
CA ILE A 153 17.81 1.07 14.91
C ILE A 153 18.60 2.12 15.68
N TYR A 154 19.31 1.66 16.71
CA TYR A 154 20.56 2.29 17.09
C TYR A 154 21.46 2.16 15.85
N VAL A 155 21.38 3.15 14.97
CA VAL A 155 22.56 3.52 14.21
C VAL A 155 23.51 4.03 15.29
N GLU A 156 24.51 3.23 15.64
CA GLU A 156 25.63 3.74 16.42
C GLU A 156 26.19 4.92 15.62
N ASP A 157 26.03 6.11 16.20
CA ASP A 157 26.33 7.43 15.66
C ASP A 157 27.85 7.69 15.67
N ASP A 158 28.62 6.70 15.20
CA ASP A 158 30.07 6.62 15.44
C ASP A 158 30.91 6.72 14.15
N LEU A 159 30.38 7.26 13.04
CA LEU A 159 31.19 7.54 11.84
C LEU A 159 30.66 8.73 11.03
N VAL A 160 30.83 9.97 11.53
CA VAL A 160 30.85 11.19 10.70
C VAL A 160 31.80 12.24 11.29
N ASP A 161 33.07 11.87 11.43
CA ASP A 161 34.19 12.82 11.50
C ASP A 161 35.08 12.59 10.28
N ASP A 162 34.66 13.09 9.12
CA ASP A 162 35.51 13.46 7.98
C ASP A 162 34.60 14.08 6.89
N ILE A 163 33.98 15.23 7.23
CA ILE A 163 33.37 16.11 6.24
C ILE A 163 34.52 16.80 5.49
N ILE A 164 34.64 16.46 4.22
CA ILE A 164 35.56 17.06 3.24
C ILE A 164 35.13 18.52 3.01
N ASP A 165 35.95 19.46 3.48
CA ASP A 165 35.93 20.89 3.13
C ASP A 165 36.44 21.11 1.69
N ASP A 166 35.64 20.74 0.69
CA ASP A 166 35.88 21.19 -0.70
C ASP A 166 34.53 21.40 -1.41
N LEU A 167 33.87 22.51 -1.05
CA LEU A 167 32.80 23.11 -1.83
C LEU A 167 33.30 24.44 -2.39
N ASP A 168 34.05 24.37 -3.49
CA ASP A 168 34.22 25.51 -4.40
C ASP A 168 34.11 25.02 -5.84
N ASP A 169 33.40 25.81 -6.64
CA ASP A 169 33.24 25.73 -8.10
C ASP A 169 32.50 24.50 -8.68
N PHE A 170 31.19 24.60 -8.85
CA PHE A 170 30.54 24.21 -10.12
C PHE A 170 29.15 24.83 -10.23
N ALA A 171 29.09 26.07 -10.73
CA ALA A 171 27.87 26.65 -11.28
C ALA A 171 27.92 26.52 -12.81
N PRO A 172 27.10 25.66 -13.45
CA PRO A 172 26.82 25.81 -14.87
C PRO A 172 25.62 26.76 -15.03
N GLU A 173 25.87 27.91 -15.65
CA GLU A 173 24.82 28.74 -16.26
C GLU A 173 24.17 27.92 -17.37
N VAL A 174 22.92 27.49 -17.16
CA VAL A 174 22.09 26.86 -18.20
C VAL A 174 21.17 27.94 -18.76
N GLU A 175 21.51 28.43 -19.95
CA GLU A 175 20.59 29.21 -20.78
C GLU A 175 19.46 28.29 -21.26
N VAL A 176 18.25 28.54 -20.79
CA VAL A 176 17.03 27.85 -21.24
C VAL A 176 16.46 28.65 -22.42
N GLU A 177 16.69 28.18 -23.64
CA GLU A 177 15.94 28.64 -24.80
C GLU A 177 14.52 28.07 -24.73
N THR A 178 13.54 28.95 -24.51
CA THR A 178 12.12 28.60 -24.59
C THR A 178 11.65 28.69 -26.04
N GLU A 179 11.49 27.56 -26.73
CA GLU A 179 10.75 27.51 -27.98
C GLU A 179 9.24 27.54 -27.67
N GLU A 180 8.57 28.64 -28.03
CA GLU A 180 7.12 28.76 -27.98
C GLU A 180 6.49 27.85 -29.05
N GLU A 181 6.00 26.69 -28.64
CA GLU A 181 5.24 25.78 -29.51
C GLU A 181 3.81 26.36 -29.74
N GLU A 182 3.51 26.79 -30.97
CA GLU A 182 2.18 27.25 -31.35
C GLU A 182 1.14 26.12 -31.24
N PRO A 183 -0.07 26.38 -30.70
CA PRO A 183 -1.09 25.35 -30.53
C PRO A 183 -1.65 24.88 -31.89
N PRO A 184 -1.91 23.57 -32.05
CA PRO A 184 -2.40 23.02 -33.30
C PRO A 184 -3.83 23.51 -33.62
N ILE A 185 -3.98 24.08 -34.82
CA ILE A 185 -5.28 24.51 -35.36
C ILE A 185 -6.09 23.26 -35.75
N LEU A 186 -7.12 22.93 -34.97
CA LEU A 186 -8.14 21.94 -35.33
C LEU A 186 -8.94 22.40 -36.55
N LYS A 187 -8.76 21.71 -37.69
CA LYS A 187 -9.63 21.87 -38.87
C LYS A 187 -10.74 20.83 -38.83
N PHE A 188 -11.99 21.29 -38.81
CA PHE A 188 -13.16 20.43 -38.99
C PHE A 188 -13.46 20.26 -40.49
N PRO A 189 -13.66 19.03 -40.99
CA PRO A 189 -14.17 18.82 -42.35
C PRO A 189 -15.64 19.20 -42.44
N GLY A 190 -15.98 19.97 -43.48
CA GLY A 190 -17.36 20.29 -43.88
C GLY A 190 -17.95 19.26 -44.83
#